data_AF-C6AD13-F1
#
_entry.id   AF-C6AD13-F1
#
_cell.length_a   1.000
_cell.length_b   1.000
_cell.length_c   1.000
_cell.angle_alpha   90.00
_cell.angle_beta   90.00
_cell.angle_gamma   90.00
#
_symmetry.space_group_name_H-M   'P 1'
#
loop_
_entity.id
_entity.type
_entity.pdbx_description
1 polymer ?
#
loop_
_entity_poly.entity_id
_entity_poly.type
_entity_poly.pdbx_seq_one_letter_code
_entity_poly.pdbx_strand_id
1 'polypeptide(L)'
;MTTKNVSKKYELTNETTEVKDHLYGRVRTLYRIRALRSFGGVKKGDLGGFIESEYNLSHQGNCWVGDDAKVYNAAMVWGHAKVFENAIICDEACVNGFAKVYGNVRAYGKAIIGGRARVLGDTQLILGAWVTGRKEISTGLISFCR
;
A
#
# COMPACT_ATOMS: atom_id res chain seq x y z
N MET A 1 -23.65 -8.35 19.04
CA MET A 1 -22.38 -8.40 18.27
C MET A 1 -21.35 -7.58 19.02
N THR A 2 -20.44 -8.21 19.75
CA THR A 2 -19.35 -7.50 20.44
C THR A 2 -18.44 -6.89 19.39
N THR A 3 -18.53 -5.58 19.20
CA THR A 3 -17.53 -4.79 18.48
C THR A 3 -16.22 -4.99 19.23
N LYS A 4 -15.43 -5.97 18.77
CA LYS A 4 -14.09 -6.22 19.27
C LYS A 4 -13.37 -4.90 19.10
N ASN A 5 -13.09 -4.22 20.20
CA ASN A 5 -12.44 -2.92 20.20
C ASN A 5 -11.01 -3.15 19.70
N VAL A 6 -10.81 -3.14 18.38
CA VAL A 6 -9.53 -3.46 17.77
C VAL A 6 -8.61 -2.29 18.10
N SER A 7 -7.68 -2.49 19.03
CA SER A 7 -6.69 -1.46 19.36
C SER A 7 -6.00 -1.00 18.07
N LYS A 8 -5.87 0.31 17.88
CA LYS A 8 -5.20 0.88 16.70
C LYS A 8 -3.83 0.25 16.49
N LYS A 9 -3.54 -0.07 15.23
CA LYS A 9 -2.28 -0.71 14.83
C LYS A 9 -1.15 0.32 14.66
N TYR A 10 -1.50 1.51 14.20
CA TYR A 10 -0.61 2.62 13.91
C TYR A 10 -1.37 3.93 14.07
N GLU A 11 -0.65 5.05 14.01
CA GLU A 11 -1.19 6.40 13.93
C GLU A 11 -0.59 7.15 12.73
N LEU A 12 -1.24 8.24 12.34
CA LEU A 12 -0.68 9.25 11.44
C LEU A 12 0.13 10.25 12.28
N THR A 13 1.37 10.54 11.88
CA THR A 13 2.21 11.52 12.56
C THR A 13 2.09 12.91 11.90
N ASN A 14 2.81 13.91 12.44
CA ASN A 14 2.89 15.25 11.86
C ASN A 14 3.93 15.37 10.73
N GLU A 15 4.73 14.32 10.45
CA GLU A 15 5.63 14.29 9.31
C GLU A 15 4.82 14.05 8.04
N THR A 16 4.88 14.99 7.10
CA THR A 16 4.07 14.96 5.88
C THR A 16 4.90 15.01 4.61
N THR A 17 4.28 14.57 3.51
CA THR A 17 4.80 14.73 2.15
C THR A 17 3.66 15.08 1.22
N GLU A 18 3.95 15.75 0.10
CA GLU A 18 2.97 16.11 -0.90
C GLU A 18 3.14 15.29 -2.16
N VAL A 19 2.02 14.85 -2.73
CA VAL A 19 1.96 14.21 -4.05
C VAL A 19 0.97 14.96 -4.93
N LYS A 20 1.26 15.04 -6.23
CA LYS A 20 0.27 15.43 -7.22
C LYS A 20 -0.41 14.18 -7.74
N ASP A 21 -1.72 14.07 -7.53
CA ASP A 21 -2.48 12.98 -8.11
C ASP A 21 -2.48 13.09 -9.64
N HIS A 22 -2.44 11.96 -10.34
CA HIS A 22 -2.32 11.94 -11.80
C HIS A 22 -3.66 12.00 -12.53
N LEU A 23 -4.79 11.86 -11.84
CA LEU A 23 -6.14 11.90 -12.42
C LEU A 23 -6.64 13.33 -12.59
N TYR A 24 -6.38 14.20 -11.61
CA TYR A 24 -6.92 15.55 -11.51
C TYR A 24 -5.83 16.59 -11.25
N GLY A 25 -4.57 16.18 -11.06
CA GLY A 25 -3.46 17.10 -10.79
C GLY A 25 -3.55 17.78 -9.42
N ARG A 26 -4.38 17.29 -8.49
CA ARG A 26 -4.56 17.91 -7.18
C ARG A 26 -3.38 17.54 -6.28
N VAL A 27 -2.95 18.52 -5.49
CA VAL A 27 -1.97 18.28 -4.43
C VAL A 27 -2.67 17.57 -3.28
N ARG A 28 -2.07 16.49 -2.79
CA ARG A 28 -2.52 15.74 -1.62
C ARG A 28 -1.41 15.67 -0.59
N THR A 29 -1.78 15.86 0.67
CA THR A 29 -0.91 15.68 1.82
C THR A 29 -1.03 14.25 2.32
N LEU A 30 0.10 13.57 2.47
CA LEU A 30 0.20 12.26 3.08
C LEU A 30 0.95 12.38 4.40
N TYR A 31 0.64 11.48 5.33
CA TYR A 31 1.18 11.46 6.68
C TYR A 31 2.02 10.20 6.88
N ARG A 32 3.22 10.37 7.43
CA ARG A 32 4.07 9.27 7.86
C ARG A 32 3.34 8.46 8.93
N ILE A 33 3.31 7.15 8.80
CA ILE A 33 2.69 6.28 9.79
C ILE A 33 3.70 5.85 10.87
N ARG A 34 3.20 5.65 12.09
CA ARG A 34 3.99 5.11 13.21
C ARG A 34 3.27 3.96 13.88
N ALA A 35 3.95 2.83 14.09
CA ALA A 35 3.36 1.65 14.71
C ALA A 35 3.07 1.87 16.20
N LEU A 36 1.85 1.57 16.64
CA LEU A 36 1.41 1.69 18.04
C LEU A 36 1.63 0.41 18.86
N ARG A 37 1.86 -0.71 18.17
CA ARG A 37 2.13 -2.03 18.75
C ARG A 37 2.99 -2.86 17.79
N SER A 38 3.59 -3.94 18.28
CA SER A 38 4.35 -4.87 17.44
C SER A 38 3.44 -5.88 16.72
N PHE A 39 3.70 -6.16 15.44
CA PHE A 39 2.96 -7.15 14.62
C PHE A 39 3.74 -7.49 13.34
N GLY A 40 3.67 -8.74 12.87
CA GLY A 40 4.11 -9.11 11.52
C GLY A 40 5.48 -8.57 11.08
N GLY A 41 6.46 -8.56 11.99
CA GLY A 41 7.82 -8.05 11.78
C GLY A 41 8.04 -6.57 12.12
N VAL A 42 6.97 -5.78 12.31
CA VAL A 42 7.01 -4.36 12.71
C VAL A 42 7.00 -4.27 14.24
N LYS A 43 7.85 -3.43 14.81
CA LYS A 43 7.92 -3.18 16.26
C LYS A 43 7.15 -1.90 16.62
N LYS A 44 6.66 -1.82 17.85
CA LYS A 44 6.07 -0.60 18.39
C LYS A 44 7.07 0.56 18.27
N GLY A 45 6.62 1.69 17.73
CA GLY A 45 7.42 2.88 17.51
C GLY A 45 8.05 2.97 16.12
N ASP A 46 8.09 1.88 15.35
CA ASP A 46 8.64 1.91 13.99
C ASP A 46 7.88 2.90 13.11
N LEU A 47 8.63 3.71 12.36
CA LEU A 47 8.10 4.53 11.28
C LEU A 47 7.87 3.66 10.04
N GLY A 48 6.79 3.94 9.32
CA GLY A 48 6.48 3.30 8.04
C GLY A 48 6.53 4.30 6.89
N GLY A 49 5.80 4.02 5.82
CA GLY A 49 5.61 4.95 4.70
C GLY A 49 4.55 6.00 4.97
N PHE A 50 4.02 6.57 3.90
CA PHE A 50 3.08 7.68 3.94
C PHE A 50 1.71 7.24 3.42
N ILE A 51 0.65 7.60 4.16
CA ILE A 51 -0.72 7.38 3.71
C ILE A 51 -1.55 8.66 3.83
N GLU A 52 -2.57 8.81 2.99
CA GLU A 52 -3.46 9.99 3.03
C GLU A 52 -4.38 9.98 4.24
N SER A 53 -4.93 8.81 4.57
CA SER A 53 -5.82 8.63 5.72
C SER A 53 -5.81 7.19 6.24
N GLU A 54 -6.46 6.96 7.39
CA GLU A 54 -6.62 5.60 7.93
C GLU A 54 -7.45 4.66 7.04
N TYR A 55 -8.11 5.17 6.00
CA TYR A 55 -8.75 4.36 4.97
C TYR A 55 -7.73 3.52 4.19
N ASN A 56 -6.54 4.07 3.92
CA ASN A 56 -5.60 3.48 2.96
C ASN A 56 -4.85 2.25 3.49
N LEU A 57 -4.80 2.05 4.80
CA LEU A 57 -4.11 0.92 5.43
C LEU A 57 -4.95 0.32 6.54
N SER A 58 -5.29 -0.96 6.45
CA SER A 58 -6.13 -1.59 7.47
C SER A 58 -5.44 -1.65 8.84
N HIS A 59 -6.16 -1.40 9.93
CA HIS A 59 -5.70 -1.74 11.29
C HIS A 59 -5.77 -3.24 11.62
N GLN A 60 -6.41 -4.05 10.76
CA GLN A 60 -6.47 -5.51 10.91
C GLN A 60 -5.32 -6.20 10.17
N GLY A 61 -5.04 -7.45 10.55
CA GLY A 61 -3.97 -8.25 9.96
C GLY A 61 -2.58 -7.66 10.13
N ASN A 62 -1.63 -8.15 9.33
CA ASN A 62 -0.22 -7.77 9.40
C ASN A 62 0.22 -6.85 8.25
N CYS A 63 -0.74 -6.28 7.50
CA CYS A 63 -0.38 -5.40 6.40
C CYS A 63 0.41 -4.17 6.88
N TRP A 64 1.36 -3.71 6.06
CA TRP A 64 2.22 -2.57 6.40
C TRP A 64 2.69 -1.85 5.15
N VAL A 65 2.80 -0.52 5.28
CA VAL A 65 3.45 0.37 4.32
C VAL A 65 4.73 0.86 5.00
N GLY A 66 5.90 0.55 4.46
CA GLY A 66 7.20 0.90 5.02
C GLY A 66 8.03 1.79 4.09
N ASP A 67 9.20 2.20 4.59
CA ASP A 67 10.16 3.08 3.89
C ASP A 67 9.49 4.33 3.32
N ASP A 68 9.71 4.69 2.06
CA ASP A 68 9.15 5.90 1.43
C ASP A 68 7.89 5.63 0.61
N ALA A 69 7.27 4.46 0.79
CA ALA A 69 6.11 4.04 0.02
C ALA A 69 4.91 4.92 0.31
N LYS A 70 4.06 5.14 -0.69
CA LYS A 70 2.95 6.10 -0.65
C LYS A 70 1.65 5.42 -1.05
N VAL A 71 0.61 5.56 -0.22
CA VAL A 71 -0.73 5.05 -0.51
C VAL A 71 -1.79 6.14 -0.32
N TYR A 72 -2.50 6.49 -1.38
CA TYR A 72 -3.42 7.63 -1.39
C TYR A 72 -4.59 7.45 -2.36
N ASN A 73 -5.48 8.45 -2.46
CA ASN A 73 -6.79 8.31 -3.11
C ASN A 73 -7.61 7.19 -2.42
N ALA A 74 -8.40 6.45 -3.19
CA ALA A 74 -9.19 5.32 -2.71
C ALA A 74 -8.38 4.00 -2.68
N ALA A 75 -7.04 4.06 -2.75
CA ALA A 75 -6.21 2.87 -2.70
C ALA A 75 -6.21 2.25 -1.30
N MET A 76 -6.13 0.93 -1.23
CA MET A 76 -6.28 0.22 0.04
C MET A 76 -5.29 -0.93 0.18
N VAL A 77 -4.67 -1.04 1.36
CA VAL A 77 -3.72 -2.12 1.72
C VAL A 77 -4.23 -2.89 2.94
N TRP A 78 -4.48 -4.19 2.80
CA TRP A 78 -5.05 -5.02 3.88
C TRP A 78 -4.53 -6.46 3.92
N GLY A 79 -4.98 -7.24 4.92
CA GLY A 79 -4.55 -8.63 5.12
C GLY A 79 -3.13 -8.71 5.69
N HIS A 80 -2.21 -9.35 4.96
CA HIS A 80 -0.80 -9.50 5.31
C HIS A 80 0.13 -8.86 4.27
N ALA A 81 -0.41 -8.00 3.40
CA ALA A 81 0.33 -7.35 2.32
C ALA A 81 1.46 -6.43 2.83
N LYS A 82 2.57 -6.39 2.10
CA LYS A 82 3.76 -5.62 2.44
C LYS A 82 4.10 -4.71 1.26
N VAL A 83 4.10 -3.40 1.48
CA VAL A 83 4.43 -2.36 0.50
C VAL A 83 5.58 -1.54 1.06
N PHE A 84 6.71 -1.46 0.35
CA PHE A 84 7.97 -0.91 0.86
C PHE A 84 8.71 -0.11 -0.22
N GLU A 85 9.86 0.44 0.15
CA GLU A 85 10.75 1.23 -0.70
C GLU A 85 10.03 2.43 -1.33
N ASN A 86 10.08 2.60 -2.65
CA ASN A 86 9.52 3.77 -3.35
C ASN A 86 8.15 3.49 -3.97
N ALA A 87 7.47 2.43 -3.54
CA ALA A 87 6.21 2.00 -4.15
C ALA A 87 5.10 3.05 -3.99
N ILE A 88 4.37 3.30 -5.07
CA ILE A 88 3.23 4.23 -5.13
C ILE A 88 1.98 3.43 -5.48
N ILE A 89 1.02 3.41 -4.57
CA ILE A 89 -0.29 2.77 -4.77
C ILE A 89 -1.37 3.86 -4.68
N CYS A 90 -2.13 4.08 -5.75
CA CYS A 90 -3.13 5.13 -5.77
C CYS A 90 -4.38 4.78 -6.59
N ASP A 91 -5.28 5.75 -6.70
CA ASP A 91 -6.64 5.64 -7.27
C ASP A 91 -7.51 4.62 -6.56
N GLU A 92 -7.93 3.55 -7.22
CA GLU A 92 -8.74 2.46 -6.68
C GLU A 92 -7.88 1.18 -6.51
N ALA A 93 -6.55 1.30 -6.54
CA ALA A 93 -5.66 0.15 -6.50
C ALA A 93 -5.68 -0.55 -5.13
N CYS A 94 -5.61 -1.87 -5.17
CA CYS A 94 -5.80 -2.72 -4.01
C CYS A 94 -4.62 -3.68 -3.82
N VAL A 95 -4.06 -3.73 -2.61
CA VAL A 95 -2.99 -4.68 -2.25
C VAL A 95 -3.42 -5.52 -1.05
N ASN A 96 -3.49 -6.84 -1.22
CA ASN A 96 -4.02 -7.73 -0.19
C ASN A 96 -3.33 -9.11 -0.12
N GLY A 97 -3.85 -9.99 0.75
CA GLY A 97 -3.31 -11.34 0.93
C GLY A 97 -1.93 -11.29 1.55
N PHE A 98 -0.98 -12.05 0.98
CA PHE A 98 0.45 -12.06 1.33
C PHE A 98 1.29 -11.38 0.24
N ALA A 99 0.69 -10.47 -0.53
CA ALA A 99 1.38 -9.74 -1.59
C ALA A 99 2.57 -8.93 -1.05
N LYS A 100 3.58 -8.82 -1.89
CA LYS A 100 4.87 -8.21 -1.60
C LYS A 100 5.21 -7.23 -2.72
N VAL A 101 5.20 -5.94 -2.41
CA VAL A 101 5.47 -4.85 -3.37
C VAL A 101 6.69 -4.07 -2.88
N TYR A 102 7.75 -4.08 -3.67
CA TYR A 102 9.04 -3.43 -3.38
C TYR A 102 9.58 -2.76 -4.65
N GLY A 103 10.53 -1.84 -4.54
CA GLY A 103 11.08 -1.08 -5.66
C GLY A 103 10.27 0.16 -6.02
N ASN A 104 10.51 0.66 -7.24
CA ASN A 104 9.83 1.84 -7.79
C ASN A 104 8.50 1.46 -8.47
N VAL A 105 7.70 0.63 -7.80
CA VAL A 105 6.43 0.13 -8.35
C VAL A 105 5.38 1.25 -8.34
N ARG A 106 4.63 1.39 -9.43
CA ARG A 106 3.47 2.28 -9.51
C ARG A 106 2.23 1.48 -9.84
N ALA A 107 1.31 1.35 -8.91
CA ALA A 107 0.01 0.72 -9.13
C ALA A 107 -1.10 1.76 -9.02
N TYR A 108 -1.89 1.90 -10.08
CA TYR A 108 -2.94 2.91 -10.18
C TYR A 108 -4.13 2.42 -11.02
N GLY A 109 -5.17 3.25 -11.17
CA GLY A 109 -6.48 2.82 -11.65
C GLY A 109 -7.09 1.77 -10.73
N LYS A 110 -7.60 0.67 -11.29
CA LYS A 110 -8.25 -0.44 -10.56
C LYS A 110 -7.34 -1.66 -10.36
N ALA A 111 -6.02 -1.48 -10.30
CA ALA A 111 -5.06 -2.58 -10.19
C ALA A 111 -5.30 -3.41 -8.91
N ILE A 112 -5.17 -4.73 -9.00
CA ILE A 112 -5.29 -5.65 -7.86
C ILE A 112 -4.02 -6.49 -7.76
N ILE A 113 -3.35 -6.37 -6.62
CA ILE A 113 -2.18 -7.18 -6.25
C ILE A 113 -2.56 -8.03 -5.02
N GLY A 114 -2.60 -9.34 -5.17
CA GLY A 114 -3.11 -10.23 -4.12
C GLY A 114 -2.45 -11.61 -4.09
N GLY A 115 -2.99 -12.50 -3.27
CA GLY A 115 -2.47 -13.86 -3.13
C GLY A 115 -1.07 -13.89 -2.51
N ARG A 116 -0.08 -14.48 -3.19
CA ARG A 116 1.33 -14.52 -2.78
C ARG A 116 2.22 -13.80 -3.82
N ALA A 117 1.64 -12.84 -4.55
CA ALA A 117 2.33 -12.13 -5.61
C ALA A 117 3.53 -11.35 -5.09
N ARG A 118 4.59 -11.28 -5.90
CA ARG A 118 5.76 -10.43 -5.69
C ARG A 118 5.88 -9.47 -6.87
N VAL A 119 5.79 -8.18 -6.61
CA VAL A 119 5.99 -7.11 -7.59
C VAL A 119 7.18 -6.30 -7.12
N LEU A 120 8.20 -6.23 -7.96
CA LEU A 120 9.52 -5.72 -7.63
C LEU A 120 9.97 -4.72 -8.71
N GLY A 121 11.01 -3.94 -8.41
CA GLY A 121 11.73 -3.13 -9.39
C GLY A 121 10.91 -2.00 -10.02
N ASP A 122 11.24 -1.66 -11.26
CA ASP A 122 10.59 -0.60 -12.03
C ASP A 122 9.37 -1.16 -12.78
N THR A 123 8.25 -1.30 -12.07
CA THR A 123 7.03 -1.91 -12.60
C THR A 123 5.83 -0.95 -12.54
N GLN A 124 5.03 -0.90 -13.59
CA GLN A 124 3.77 -0.14 -13.62
C GLN A 124 2.58 -1.08 -13.79
N LEU A 125 1.58 -0.96 -12.92
CA LEU A 125 0.32 -1.72 -12.99
C LEU A 125 -0.84 -0.76 -13.25
N ILE A 126 -1.50 -0.95 -14.39
CA ILE A 126 -2.46 0.02 -14.93
C ILE A 126 -3.75 -0.65 -15.37
N LEU A 127 -4.81 0.15 -15.60
CA LEU A 127 -6.04 -0.26 -16.30
C LEU A 127 -6.71 -1.52 -15.73
N GLY A 128 -6.62 -1.75 -14.41
CA GLY A 128 -7.21 -2.95 -13.80
C GLY A 128 -6.34 -4.21 -13.84
N ALA A 129 -5.02 -4.07 -14.02
CA ALA A 129 -4.08 -5.18 -13.95
C ALA A 129 -4.31 -6.08 -12.73
N TRP A 130 -4.38 -7.40 -12.95
CA TRP A 130 -4.60 -8.40 -11.90
C TRP A 130 -3.38 -9.30 -11.72
N VAL A 131 -2.70 -9.12 -10.59
CA VAL A 131 -1.56 -9.92 -10.18
C VAL A 131 -1.92 -10.68 -8.92
N THR A 132 -2.28 -11.94 -9.07
CA THR A 132 -2.62 -12.84 -7.96
C THR A 132 -1.91 -14.19 -8.11
N GLY A 133 -2.02 -15.06 -7.09
CA GLY A 133 -1.33 -16.35 -7.07
C GLY A 133 0.13 -16.24 -6.64
N ARG A 134 0.99 -17.15 -7.10
CA ARG A 134 2.45 -17.14 -6.85
C ARG A 134 3.21 -16.55 -8.04
N LYS A 135 2.79 -15.37 -8.51
CA LYS A 135 3.45 -14.66 -9.61
C LYS A 135 4.59 -13.78 -9.08
N GLU A 136 5.68 -13.70 -9.82
CA GLU A 136 6.76 -12.75 -9.59
C GLU A 136 6.93 -11.87 -10.83
N ILE A 137 6.94 -10.55 -10.62
CA ILE A 137 7.13 -9.54 -11.64
C ILE A 137 8.23 -8.62 -11.16
N SER A 138 9.27 -8.46 -11.96
CA SER A 138 10.46 -7.69 -11.60
C SER A 138 10.60 -6.37 -12.36
N THR A 139 10.04 -6.28 -13.57
CA THR A 139 10.08 -5.06 -14.40
C THR A 139 8.94 -5.09 -15.43
N GLY A 140 8.49 -3.90 -15.86
CA GLY A 140 7.64 -3.75 -17.04
C GLY A 140 6.28 -3.10 -16.78
N LEU A 141 5.52 -2.93 -17.86
CA LEU A 141 4.15 -2.42 -17.83
C LEU A 141 3.18 -3.60 -17.87
N ILE A 142 2.34 -3.72 -16.84
CA ILE A 142 1.25 -4.68 -16.79
C ILE A 142 -0.06 -3.93 -16.89
N SER A 143 -0.80 -4.23 -17.94
CA SER A 143 -2.18 -3.81 -18.13
C SER A 143 -3.09 -5.03 -18.17
N PHE A 144 -4.40 -4.79 -18.12
CA PHE A 144 -5.40 -5.83 -18.32
C PHE A 144 -5.17 -6.51 -19.68
N CYS A 145 -4.78 -7.78 -19.65
CA CYS A 145 -4.76 -8.63 -20.84
C CYS A 145 -6.13 -9.30 -20.94
N ARG A 146 -6.86 -9.03 -22.03
CA ARG A 146 -8.08 -9.77 -22.38
C ARG A 146 -7.77 -11.24 -22.65
#